data_AF-A0A944EGV0-F1
#
_entry.id   AF-A0A944EGV0-F1
#
_cell.length_a   1.000
_cell.length_b   1.000
_cell.length_c   1.000
_cell.angle_alpha   90.00
_cell.angle_beta   90.00
_cell.angle_gamma   90.00
#
_symmetry.space_group_name_H-M   'P 1'
#
loop_
_entity.id
_entity.type
_entity.pdbx_description
1 polymer ?
#
loop_
_entity_poly.entity_id
_entity_poly.type
_entity_poly.pdbx_seq_one_letter_code
_entity_poly.pdbx_strand_id
1 'polypeptide(L)'
;MRRLRRERCRAGRLCGEGCQREAFAPYSFVGACQGDREERGEWQRPAGADKVLLVSLGSTFTKQPAFYRECVKAFGDLPGWHVVLQVGRYVEESELGEVPANVEVHRWVPQLAILRQADAVITHAGAGGSQEGLATATPMVAVPQAVDQFGNADMLVGLGVARRLDSETATADELREAVLGVTSDPEVARKLREISVQMASEGGTTRAADLIDAALATRHG
;
A
#
# COMPACT_ATOMS: atom_id res chain seq x y z
N MET A 1 -13.35 -57.76 17.59
CA MET A 1 -12.90 -56.82 18.64
C MET A 1 -11.39 -56.92 18.83
N ARG A 2 -10.59 -56.03 18.21
CA ARG A 2 -9.17 -55.84 18.53
C ARG A 2 -8.91 -54.35 18.71
N ARG A 3 -8.47 -53.96 19.90
CA ARG A 3 -8.16 -52.57 20.29
C ARG A 3 -6.89 -52.11 19.55
N LEU A 4 -7.00 -51.08 18.71
CA LEU A 4 -5.86 -50.35 18.15
C LEU A 4 -5.33 -49.36 19.19
N ARG A 5 -4.11 -49.57 19.68
CA ARG A 5 -3.35 -48.59 20.46
C ARG A 5 -2.87 -47.50 19.50
N ARG A 6 -3.29 -46.25 19.74
CA ARG A 6 -2.68 -45.05 19.16
C ARG A 6 -1.37 -44.77 19.89
N GLU A 7 -0.24 -45.04 19.24
CA GLU A 7 1.06 -44.53 19.68
C GLU A 7 1.31 -43.18 19.01
N ARG A 8 1.29 -42.13 19.85
CA ARG A 8 1.75 -40.78 19.48
C ARG A 8 3.26 -40.81 19.43
N CYS A 9 3.83 -40.53 18.27
CA CYS A 9 5.26 -40.24 18.15
C CYS A 9 5.53 -38.89 18.84
N ARG A 10 6.13 -38.93 20.04
CA ARG A 10 6.71 -37.74 20.71
C ARG A 10 8.07 -37.45 20.08
N ALA A 11 8.36 -36.15 20.01
CA ALA A 11 9.56 -35.56 19.46
C ALA A 11 10.87 -36.27 19.88
N GLY A 12 11.79 -36.40 18.92
CA GLY A 12 13.19 -36.75 19.17
C GLY A 12 13.53 -38.23 18.93
N ARG A 13 13.53 -38.67 17.67
CA ARG A 13 14.48 -39.69 17.20
C ARG A 13 14.63 -39.65 15.68
N LEU A 14 15.88 -39.78 15.27
CA LEU A 14 16.46 -39.66 13.93
C LEU A 14 15.58 -40.31 12.83
N CYS A 15 15.15 -39.51 11.86
CA CYS A 15 14.63 -40.02 10.60
C CYS A 15 15.82 -40.56 9.78
N GLY A 16 15.72 -41.82 9.36
CA GLY A 16 16.63 -42.40 8.37
C GLY A 16 16.49 -41.74 7.00
N GLU A 17 17.55 -41.85 6.20
CA GLU A 17 17.67 -41.29 4.85
C GLU A 17 16.48 -41.74 3.98
N GLY A 18 15.71 -40.77 3.47
CA GLY A 18 14.60 -41.01 2.53
C GLY A 18 13.25 -40.37 2.90
N CYS A 19 13.09 -39.74 4.06
CA CYS A 19 11.85 -39.05 4.42
C CYS A 19 11.97 -37.53 4.17
N GLN A 20 11.94 -37.11 2.91
CA GLN A 20 11.61 -35.72 2.58
C GLN A 20 10.09 -35.55 2.71
N ARG A 21 9.60 -35.41 3.95
CA ARG A 21 8.36 -34.69 4.16
C ARG A 21 8.70 -33.22 3.96
N GLU A 22 8.35 -32.67 2.80
CA GLU A 22 8.21 -31.24 2.65
C GLU A 22 7.20 -30.79 3.70
N ALA A 23 7.72 -30.28 4.82
CA ALA A 23 6.90 -29.66 5.84
C ALA A 23 6.31 -28.43 5.18
N PHE A 24 5.01 -28.47 4.87
CA PHE A 24 4.26 -27.28 4.52
C PHE A 24 4.56 -26.23 5.60
N ALA A 25 5.29 -25.18 5.24
CA ALA A 25 5.39 -24.03 6.13
C ALA A 25 3.96 -23.54 6.37
N PRO A 26 3.56 -23.23 7.63
CA PRO A 26 2.19 -22.80 7.92
C PRO A 26 1.79 -21.52 7.18
N TYR A 27 2.76 -20.84 6.55
CA TYR A 27 2.58 -19.61 5.80
C TYR A 27 3.38 -19.66 4.49
N SER A 28 2.83 -19.07 3.44
CA SER A 28 3.52 -18.78 2.19
C SER A 28 3.28 -17.32 1.83
N PHE A 29 4.35 -16.60 1.53
CA PHE A 29 4.27 -15.21 1.04
C PHE A 29 4.29 -15.23 -0.48
N VAL A 30 3.20 -14.76 -1.06
CA VAL A 30 2.98 -14.75 -2.51
C VAL A 30 3.10 -13.34 -3.10
N GLY A 31 3.40 -12.33 -2.28
CA GLY A 31 3.48 -10.94 -2.71
C GLY A 31 2.12 -10.30 -2.98
N ALA A 32 2.12 -9.25 -3.80
CA ALA A 32 0.92 -8.46 -4.06
C ALA A 32 0.01 -9.14 -5.10
N CYS A 33 -1.21 -9.46 -4.68
CA CYS A 33 -2.27 -10.00 -5.54
C CYS A 33 -3.19 -8.87 -6.02
N GLN A 34 -2.70 -8.01 -6.93
CA GLN A 34 -3.45 -6.80 -7.32
C GLN A 34 -4.54 -7.07 -8.37
N GLY A 35 -4.50 -8.22 -9.07
CA GLY A 35 -5.42 -8.58 -10.13
C GLY A 35 -5.41 -7.62 -11.32
N ASP A 36 -6.11 -7.94 -12.40
CA ASP A 36 -6.44 -6.97 -13.44
C ASP A 36 -7.51 -6.02 -12.91
N ARG A 37 -7.06 -4.90 -12.33
CA ARG A 37 -7.92 -3.81 -11.88
C ARG A 37 -8.15 -2.75 -12.96
N GLU A 38 -7.79 -3.04 -14.21
CA GLU A 38 -8.03 -2.17 -15.38
C GLU A 38 -9.53 -1.82 -15.50
N GLU A 39 -10.42 -2.71 -15.07
CA GLU A 39 -11.88 -2.48 -15.02
C GLU A 39 -12.32 -1.35 -14.08
N ARG A 40 -11.46 -0.88 -13.17
CA ARG A 40 -11.78 0.21 -12.24
C ARG A 40 -11.58 1.59 -12.86
N GLY A 41 -11.11 1.66 -14.09
CA GLY A 41 -10.98 2.90 -14.85
C GLY A 41 -9.54 3.38 -14.99
N GLU A 42 -9.35 4.30 -15.91
CA GLU A 42 -8.07 4.89 -16.26
C GLU A 42 -7.92 6.28 -15.64
N TRP A 43 -6.68 6.71 -15.44
CA TRP A 43 -6.34 8.09 -15.11
C TRP A 43 -5.13 8.50 -15.92
N GLN A 44 -5.15 9.71 -16.46
CA GLN A 44 -4.10 10.21 -17.33
C GLN A 44 -3.42 11.41 -16.67
N ARG A 45 -2.10 11.34 -16.52
CA ARG A 45 -1.30 12.45 -16.02
C ARG A 45 -1.48 13.71 -16.88
N PRO A 46 -1.80 14.88 -16.29
CA PRO A 46 -1.85 16.13 -17.04
C PRO A 46 -0.49 16.48 -17.66
N ALA A 47 -0.49 16.92 -18.93
CA ALA A 47 0.73 17.16 -19.70
C ALA A 47 1.66 18.24 -19.10
N GLY A 48 1.12 19.17 -18.30
CA GLY A 48 1.88 20.22 -17.63
C GLY A 48 2.34 19.89 -16.21
N ALA A 49 2.12 18.65 -15.73
CA ALA A 49 2.47 18.26 -14.36
C ALA A 49 3.89 17.66 -14.28
N ASP A 50 4.82 18.42 -13.72
CA ASP A 50 6.18 17.96 -13.41
C ASP A 50 6.18 16.89 -12.31
N LYS A 51 5.26 17.03 -11.34
CA LYS A 51 5.05 16.10 -10.23
C LYS A 51 3.57 15.82 -10.00
N VAL A 52 3.25 14.58 -9.67
CA VAL A 52 1.88 14.16 -9.30
C VAL A 52 1.88 13.63 -7.87
N LEU A 53 0.99 14.18 -7.05
CA LEU A 53 0.73 13.73 -5.68
C LEU A 53 -0.67 13.13 -5.61
N LEU A 54 -0.78 11.89 -5.16
CA LEU A 54 -2.05 11.32 -4.73
C LEU A 54 -2.22 11.55 -3.22
N VAL A 55 -3.41 11.98 -2.79
CA VAL A 55 -3.79 11.99 -1.38
C VAL A 55 -5.01 11.08 -1.22
N SER A 56 -4.88 10.01 -0.42
CA SER A 56 -5.98 9.09 -0.14
C SER A 56 -5.89 8.47 1.26
N LEU A 57 -6.98 8.61 2.02
CA LEU A 57 -7.14 7.96 3.33
C LEU A 57 -7.92 6.63 3.23
N GLY A 58 -8.00 6.05 2.03
CA GLY A 58 -8.72 4.80 1.78
C GLY A 58 -10.23 4.98 1.72
N SER A 59 -10.98 3.99 2.21
CA SER A 59 -12.44 3.91 2.05
C SER A 59 -13.25 4.00 3.34
N THR A 60 -12.61 3.86 4.51
CA THR A 60 -13.31 3.69 5.80
C THR A 60 -13.26 4.94 6.66
N PHE A 61 -12.05 5.40 7.01
CA PHE A 61 -11.84 6.52 7.94
C PHE A 61 -11.55 7.81 7.16
N THR A 62 -12.46 8.23 6.28
CA THR A 62 -12.20 9.32 5.32
C THR A 62 -12.84 10.66 5.70
N LYS A 63 -13.62 10.74 6.79
CA LYS A 63 -14.28 11.99 7.21
C LYS A 63 -13.31 12.93 7.92
N GLN A 64 -12.32 13.42 7.17
CA GLN A 64 -11.20 14.23 7.66
C GLN A 64 -11.07 15.57 6.91
N PRO A 65 -12.10 16.44 6.92
CA PRO A 65 -12.08 17.69 6.15
C PRO A 65 -10.96 18.65 6.59
N ALA A 66 -10.59 18.67 7.88
CA ALA A 66 -9.49 19.49 8.37
C ALA A 66 -8.13 19.08 7.76
N PHE A 67 -7.86 17.78 7.72
CA PHE A 67 -6.66 17.23 7.10
C PHE A 67 -6.60 17.52 5.60
N TYR A 68 -7.72 17.34 4.89
CA TYR A 68 -7.77 17.65 3.45
C TYR A 68 -7.57 19.14 3.17
N ARG A 69 -8.06 20.04 4.05
CA ARG A 69 -7.73 21.48 3.96
C ARG A 69 -6.25 21.76 4.12
N GLU A 70 -5.58 21.11 5.07
CA GLU A 70 -4.12 21.25 5.20
C GLU A 70 -3.39 20.70 3.98
N CYS A 71 -3.89 19.64 3.33
CA CYS A 71 -3.33 19.17 2.04
C CYS A 71 -3.53 20.20 0.91
N VAL A 72 -4.74 20.77 0.77
CA VAL A 72 -5.01 21.83 -0.23
C VAL A 72 -4.12 23.04 0.02
N LYS A 73 -3.97 23.47 1.28
CA LYS A 73 -3.06 24.56 1.66
C LYS A 73 -1.58 24.21 1.40
N ALA A 74 -1.20 22.95 1.62
CA ALA A 74 0.18 22.49 1.43
C ALA A 74 0.59 22.39 -0.03
N PHE A 75 -0.31 22.07 -0.95
CA PHE A 75 0.07 21.75 -2.33
C PHE A 75 -0.70 22.54 -3.39
N GLY A 76 -1.74 23.27 -2.98
CA GLY A 76 -2.41 24.26 -3.80
C GLY A 76 -1.42 25.33 -4.27
N ASP A 77 -1.51 25.67 -5.56
CA ASP A 77 -0.64 26.62 -6.26
C ASP A 77 0.86 26.31 -6.19
N LEU A 78 1.25 25.10 -5.74
CA LEU A 78 2.64 24.68 -5.73
C LEU A 78 3.11 24.45 -7.18
N PRO A 79 4.10 25.23 -7.68
CA PRO A 79 4.48 25.16 -9.09
C PRO A 79 4.97 23.78 -9.51
N GLY A 80 4.48 23.28 -10.65
CA GLY A 80 4.84 21.98 -11.22
C GLY A 80 4.13 20.78 -10.57
N TRP A 81 3.38 20.96 -9.48
CA TRP A 81 2.67 19.88 -8.82
C TRP A 81 1.21 19.82 -9.23
N HIS A 82 0.74 18.62 -9.56
CA HIS A 82 -0.66 18.30 -9.71
C HIS A 82 -1.09 17.36 -8.58
N VAL A 83 -2.23 17.64 -7.96
CA VAL A 83 -2.71 16.92 -6.78
C VAL A 83 -4.02 16.23 -7.10
N VAL A 84 -4.06 14.91 -6.90
CA VAL A 84 -5.29 14.13 -6.93
C VAL A 84 -5.73 13.89 -5.49
N LEU A 85 -6.79 14.57 -5.06
CA LEU A 85 -7.30 14.52 -3.70
C LEU A 85 -8.55 13.64 -3.61
N GLN A 86 -8.39 12.42 -3.11
CA GLN A 86 -9.51 11.50 -2.87
C GLN A 86 -10.06 11.67 -1.44
N VAL A 87 -11.25 12.25 -1.31
CA VAL A 87 -11.85 12.64 -0.01
C VAL A 87 -12.87 11.64 0.54
N GLY A 88 -13.26 10.65 -0.25
CA GLY A 88 -14.27 9.66 0.12
C GLY A 88 -15.70 10.19 0.05
N ARG A 89 -16.66 9.47 0.65
CA ARG A 89 -18.09 9.78 0.56
C ARG A 89 -18.58 10.85 1.55
N TYR A 90 -17.81 11.14 2.60
CA TYR A 90 -18.27 11.88 3.77
C TYR A 90 -17.81 13.33 3.84
N VAL A 91 -17.07 13.79 2.83
CA VAL A 91 -16.57 15.16 2.72
C VAL A 91 -17.00 15.72 1.37
N GLU A 92 -17.58 16.91 1.40
CA GLU A 92 -17.91 17.67 0.20
C GLU A 92 -16.79 18.67 -0.12
N GLU A 93 -16.60 18.97 -1.41
CA GLU A 93 -15.57 19.90 -1.87
C GLU A 93 -15.73 21.30 -1.24
N SER A 94 -16.97 21.74 -1.00
CA SER A 94 -17.25 23.00 -0.31
C SER A 94 -16.71 23.09 1.12
N GLU A 95 -16.39 21.95 1.76
CA GLU A 95 -15.77 21.91 3.09
C GLU A 95 -14.25 22.16 3.04
N LEU A 96 -13.65 22.19 1.84
CA LEU A 96 -12.22 22.36 1.63
C LEU A 96 -11.80 23.83 1.48
N GLY A 97 -12.76 24.74 1.30
CA GLY A 97 -12.48 26.14 1.00
C GLY A 97 -12.19 26.36 -0.49
N GLU A 98 -11.32 27.30 -0.80
CA GLU A 98 -10.86 27.54 -2.18
C GLU A 98 -9.93 26.40 -2.61
N VAL A 99 -10.28 25.72 -3.71
CA VAL A 99 -9.49 24.63 -4.30
C VAL A 99 -8.76 25.17 -5.52
N PRO A 100 -7.43 25.28 -5.50
CA PRO A 100 -6.66 25.80 -6.63
C PRO A 100 -6.71 24.89 -7.86
N ALA A 101 -6.45 25.46 -9.04
CA ALA A 101 -6.61 24.77 -10.33
C ALA A 101 -5.69 23.56 -10.53
N ASN A 102 -4.61 23.43 -9.75
CA ASN A 102 -3.71 22.28 -9.81
C ASN A 102 -4.18 21.10 -8.93
N VAL A 103 -5.29 21.24 -8.21
CA VAL A 103 -5.89 20.21 -7.34
C VAL A 103 -7.19 19.72 -7.96
N GLU A 104 -7.33 18.41 -8.17
CA GLU A 104 -8.60 17.77 -8.49
C GLU A 104 -9.15 17.01 -7.29
N VAL A 105 -10.45 17.18 -7.01
CA VAL A 105 -11.11 16.60 -5.83
C VAL A 105 -12.08 15.52 -6.27
N HIS A 106 -11.94 14.32 -5.70
CA HIS A 106 -12.70 13.15 -6.09
C HIS A 106 -13.23 12.39 -4.88
N ARG A 107 -14.44 11.85 -4.97
CA ARG A 107 -14.95 10.93 -3.94
C ARG A 107 -14.27 9.56 -4.02
N TRP A 108 -13.93 9.14 -5.24
CA TRP A 108 -13.30 7.87 -5.55
C TRP A 108 -12.40 8.03 -6.78
N VAL A 109 -11.28 7.32 -6.83
CA VAL A 109 -10.33 7.35 -7.94
C VAL A 109 -9.78 5.96 -8.26
N PRO A 110 -9.33 5.70 -9.51
CA PRO A 110 -8.61 4.48 -9.86
C PRO A 110 -7.17 4.54 -9.30
N GLN A 111 -7.04 4.35 -7.98
CA GLN A 111 -5.79 4.56 -7.22
C GLN A 111 -4.56 3.90 -7.86
N LEU A 112 -4.65 2.63 -8.26
CA LEU A 112 -3.51 1.94 -8.88
C LEU A 112 -3.08 2.58 -10.21
N ALA A 113 -4.02 3.07 -11.03
CA ALA A 113 -3.71 3.75 -12.29
C ALA A 113 -2.99 5.08 -12.04
N ILE A 114 -3.37 5.80 -10.99
CA ILE A 114 -2.69 7.03 -10.54
C ILE A 114 -1.31 6.70 -10.00
N LEU A 115 -1.18 5.71 -9.11
CA LEU A 115 0.10 5.35 -8.47
C LEU A 115 1.18 4.94 -9.48
N ARG A 116 0.81 4.29 -10.60
CA ARG A 116 1.73 3.99 -11.72
C ARG A 116 2.34 5.24 -12.38
N GLN A 117 1.74 6.41 -12.17
CA GLN A 117 2.14 7.69 -12.76
C GLN A 117 2.41 8.76 -11.70
N ALA A 118 2.30 8.44 -10.41
CA ALA A 118 2.46 9.38 -9.31
C ALA A 118 3.92 9.43 -8.83
N ASP A 119 4.33 10.60 -8.38
CA ASP A 119 5.65 10.83 -7.79
C ASP A 119 5.64 10.67 -6.27
N ALA A 120 4.47 10.79 -5.63
CA ALA A 120 4.27 10.52 -4.21
C ALA A 120 2.81 10.18 -3.90
N VAL A 121 2.60 9.54 -2.75
CA VAL A 121 1.27 9.38 -2.16
C VAL A 121 1.28 9.73 -0.67
N ILE A 122 0.32 10.56 -0.26
CA ILE A 122 -0.08 10.65 1.15
C ILE A 122 -1.17 9.61 1.39
N THR A 123 -0.89 8.66 2.28
CA THR A 123 -1.72 7.47 2.49
C THR A 123 -2.01 7.25 3.97
N HIS A 124 -3.20 6.76 4.30
CA HIS A 124 -3.48 6.23 5.64
C HIS A 124 -2.71 4.93 5.99
N ALA A 125 -1.87 4.41 5.08
CA ALA A 125 -1.09 3.18 5.27
C ALA A 125 -1.93 1.90 5.51
N GLY A 126 -3.15 1.83 4.99
CA GLY A 126 -3.88 0.57 4.91
C GLY A 126 -3.15 -0.47 4.04
N ALA A 127 -3.19 -1.75 4.42
CA ALA A 127 -2.38 -2.81 3.82
C ALA A 127 -2.43 -2.84 2.27
N GLY A 128 -3.63 -2.74 1.68
CA GLY A 128 -3.79 -2.74 0.22
C GLY A 128 -3.15 -1.53 -0.46
N GLY A 129 -3.37 -0.31 0.06
CA GLY A 129 -2.78 0.91 -0.49
C GLY A 129 -1.26 0.96 -0.32
N SER A 130 -0.75 0.46 0.81
CA SER A 130 0.68 0.32 1.06
C SER A 130 1.32 -0.67 0.07
N GLN A 131 0.68 -1.81 -0.18
CA GLN A 131 1.15 -2.77 -1.17
C GLN A 131 1.12 -2.21 -2.59
N GLU A 132 0.12 -1.41 -2.95
CA GLU A 132 0.06 -0.68 -4.22
C GLU A 132 1.21 0.31 -4.36
N GLY A 133 1.45 1.16 -3.36
CA GLY A 133 2.57 2.10 -3.37
C GLY A 133 3.94 1.42 -3.47
N LEU A 134 4.14 0.31 -2.76
CA LEU A 134 5.38 -0.48 -2.87
C LEU A 134 5.53 -1.13 -4.25
N ALA A 135 4.46 -1.71 -4.79
CA ALA A 135 4.47 -2.35 -6.10
C ALA A 135 4.78 -1.35 -7.23
N THR A 136 4.28 -0.12 -7.13
CA THR A 136 4.54 0.96 -8.10
C THR A 136 5.79 1.79 -7.81
N ALA A 137 6.57 1.40 -6.79
CA ALA A 137 7.75 2.13 -6.34
C ALA A 137 7.48 3.62 -6.01
N THR A 138 6.29 3.93 -5.46
CA THR A 138 5.85 5.30 -5.16
C THR A 138 6.24 5.69 -3.72
N PRO A 139 7.00 6.79 -3.51
CA PRO A 139 7.28 7.35 -2.20
C PRO A 139 6.02 7.68 -1.39
N MET A 140 6.08 7.45 -0.07
CA MET A 140 4.91 7.54 0.80
C MET A 140 5.09 8.54 1.95
N VAL A 141 4.02 9.26 2.25
CA VAL A 141 3.82 9.90 3.56
C VAL A 141 2.63 9.21 4.23
N ALA A 142 2.91 8.47 5.30
CA ALA A 142 1.94 7.70 6.04
C ALA A 142 1.27 8.55 7.13
N VAL A 143 -0.05 8.65 7.07
CA VAL A 143 -0.92 9.35 8.03
C VAL A 143 -1.95 8.36 8.59
N PRO A 144 -1.54 7.39 9.42
CA PRO A 144 -2.43 6.34 9.90
C PRO A 144 -3.57 6.89 10.77
N GLN A 145 -4.76 6.31 10.61
CA GLN A 145 -6.01 6.73 11.27
C GLN A 145 -6.44 5.78 12.39
N ALA A 146 -6.33 4.47 12.14
CA ALA A 146 -6.87 3.45 13.05
C ALA A 146 -6.25 2.07 12.81
N VAL A 147 -6.59 1.10 13.67
CA VAL A 147 -6.39 -0.34 13.44
C VAL A 147 -4.93 -0.73 13.13
N ASP A 148 -4.69 -1.52 12.10
CA ASP A 148 -3.39 -2.01 11.64
C ASP A 148 -2.52 -0.94 10.96
N GLN A 149 -3.10 0.22 10.64
CA GLN A 149 -2.43 1.27 9.86
C GLN A 149 -1.18 1.81 10.53
N PHE A 150 -1.16 1.89 11.86
CA PHE A 150 0.01 2.33 12.61
C PHE A 150 1.19 1.37 12.46
N GLY A 151 0.93 0.06 12.57
CA GLY A 151 1.96 -0.97 12.36
C GLY A 151 2.45 -1.00 10.92
N ASN A 152 1.55 -0.83 9.95
CA ASN A 152 1.92 -0.73 8.54
C ASN A 152 2.77 0.53 8.28
N ALA A 153 2.42 1.68 8.87
CA ALA A 153 3.20 2.90 8.77
C ALA A 153 4.62 2.72 9.35
N ASP A 154 4.74 2.08 10.52
CA ASP A 154 6.03 1.80 11.15
C ASP A 154 6.89 0.86 10.29
N MET A 155 6.27 -0.13 9.65
CA MET A 155 6.95 -0.99 8.67
C MET A 155 7.47 -0.19 7.47
N LEU A 156 6.66 0.69 6.88
CA LEU A 156 7.07 1.53 5.75
C LEU A 156 8.21 2.48 6.12
N VAL A 157 8.17 3.07 7.32
CA VAL A 157 9.25 3.90 7.87
C VAL A 157 10.50 3.06 8.12
N GLY A 158 10.36 1.86 8.69
CA GLY A 158 11.46 0.94 8.95
C GLY A 158 12.16 0.45 7.66
N LEU A 159 11.40 0.26 6.58
CA LEU A 159 11.95 0.02 5.24
C LEU A 159 12.67 1.26 4.69
N GLY A 160 12.36 2.45 5.19
CA GLY A 160 12.94 3.72 4.77
C GLY A 160 12.38 4.20 3.43
N VAL A 161 11.10 3.93 3.18
CA VAL A 161 10.37 4.35 1.97
C VAL A 161 9.22 5.31 2.26
N ALA A 162 9.01 5.63 3.55
CA ALA A 162 7.99 6.56 3.99
C ALA A 162 8.44 7.45 5.14
N ARG A 163 7.76 8.59 5.27
CA ARG A 163 7.68 9.37 6.52
C ARG A 163 6.32 9.13 7.17
N ARG A 164 6.24 9.19 8.50
CA ARG A 164 4.98 9.10 9.23
C ARG A 164 4.66 10.46 9.86
N LEU A 165 3.43 10.92 9.66
CA LEU A 165 2.86 12.11 10.30
C LEU A 165 1.57 11.73 11.02
N ASP A 166 1.15 12.55 11.97
CA ASP A 166 -0.13 12.40 12.65
C ASP A 166 -1.18 13.27 11.95
N SER A 167 -2.28 12.69 11.49
CA SER A 167 -3.32 13.46 10.77
C SER A 167 -4.02 14.50 11.62
N GLU A 168 -4.03 14.36 12.95
CA GLU A 168 -4.69 15.33 13.84
C GLU A 168 -3.87 16.61 13.99
N THR A 169 -2.54 16.51 13.86
CA THR A 169 -1.63 17.64 14.10
C THR A 169 -0.83 18.07 12.87
N ALA A 170 -0.82 17.27 11.80
CA ALA A 170 -0.06 17.57 10.59
C ALA A 170 -0.50 18.90 9.98
N THR A 171 0.44 19.83 9.95
CA THR A 171 0.28 21.13 9.33
C THR A 171 0.62 21.07 7.83
N ALA A 172 0.16 22.06 7.07
CA ALA A 172 0.51 22.20 5.67
C ALA A 172 2.02 22.21 5.40
N ASP A 173 2.80 22.85 6.28
CA ASP A 173 4.26 22.93 6.14
C ASP A 173 4.93 21.58 6.37
N GLU A 174 4.52 20.82 7.39
CA GLU A 174 5.03 19.47 7.67
C GLU A 174 4.65 18.49 6.55
N LEU A 175 3.44 18.58 6.01
CA LEU A 175 3.01 17.79 4.85
C LEU A 175 3.89 18.07 3.64
N ARG A 176 4.10 19.35 3.33
CA ARG A 176 4.93 19.78 2.21
C ARG A 176 6.38 19.31 2.39
N GLU A 177 6.97 19.54 3.56
CA GLU A 177 8.33 19.10 3.87
C GLU A 177 8.47 17.59 3.72
N ALA A 178 7.54 16.81 4.27
CA ALA A 178 7.59 15.35 4.21
C ALA A 178 7.51 14.84 2.76
N VAL A 179 6.58 15.36 1.96
CA VAL A 179 6.42 14.95 0.54
C VAL A 179 7.64 15.35 -0.27
N LEU A 180 8.13 16.58 -0.16
CA LEU A 180 9.34 17.03 -0.86
C LEU A 180 10.57 16.24 -0.43
N GLY A 181 10.68 15.90 0.85
CA GLY A 181 11.75 15.09 1.41
C GLY A 181 11.78 13.67 0.81
N VAL A 182 10.66 12.94 0.82
CA VAL A 182 10.64 11.58 0.27
C VAL A 182 10.79 11.52 -1.25
N THR A 183 10.37 12.57 -1.96
CA THR A 183 10.48 12.63 -3.43
C THR A 183 11.85 13.06 -3.93
N SER A 184 12.62 13.78 -3.11
CA SER A 184 13.97 14.22 -3.45
C SER A 184 15.07 13.27 -2.95
N ASP A 185 14.75 12.32 -2.07
CA ASP A 185 15.72 11.39 -1.49
C ASP A 185 16.06 10.22 -2.45
N PRO A 186 17.29 10.15 -3.00
CA PRO A 186 17.68 9.07 -3.92
C PRO A 186 17.70 7.69 -3.25
N GLU A 187 17.89 7.60 -1.93
CA GLU A 187 17.86 6.34 -1.20
C GLU A 187 16.45 5.79 -1.05
N VAL A 188 15.45 6.66 -0.85
CA VAL A 188 14.03 6.27 -0.89
C VAL A 188 13.71 5.66 -2.25
N ALA A 189 14.10 6.33 -3.33
CA ALA A 189 13.88 5.85 -4.69
C ALA A 189 14.60 4.52 -4.97
N ARG A 190 15.84 4.34 -4.49
CA ARG A 190 16.58 3.08 -4.63
C ARG A 190 15.88 1.93 -3.93
N LYS A 191 15.51 2.10 -2.66
CA LYS A 191 14.84 1.07 -1.84
C LYS A 191 13.48 0.68 -2.41
N LEU A 192 12.69 1.66 -2.86
CA LEU A 192 11.39 1.39 -3.51
C LEU A 192 11.55 0.55 -4.78
N ARG A 193 12.55 0.84 -5.62
CA ARG A 193 12.83 0.02 -6.81
C ARG A 193 13.21 -1.41 -6.44
N GLU A 194 14.06 -1.59 -5.43
CA GLU A 194 14.45 -2.93 -4.96
C GLU A 194 13.24 -3.73 -4.46
N ILE A 195 12.40 -3.12 -3.63
CA ILE A 195 11.20 -3.75 -3.09
C ILE A 195 10.19 -4.06 -4.21
N SER A 196 9.95 -3.13 -5.13
CA SER A 196 9.03 -3.32 -6.26
C SER A 196 9.46 -4.50 -7.14
N VAL A 197 10.76 -4.60 -7.47
CA VAL A 197 11.31 -5.73 -8.23
C VAL A 197 11.16 -7.05 -7.47
N GLN A 198 11.44 -7.05 -6.16
CA GLN A 198 11.26 -8.23 -5.33
C GLN A 198 9.79 -8.68 -5.33
N MET A 199 8.84 -7.77 -5.10
CA MET A 199 7.41 -8.07 -5.07
C MET A 199 6.92 -8.63 -6.41
N ALA A 200 7.42 -8.12 -7.54
CA ALA A 200 7.10 -8.64 -8.87
C ALA A 200 7.59 -10.09 -9.05
N SER A 201 8.66 -10.49 -8.37
CA SER A 201 9.21 -11.86 -8.43
C SER A 201 8.50 -12.87 -7.52
N GLU A 202 7.63 -12.43 -6.62
CA GLU A 202 6.99 -13.31 -5.61
C GLU A 202 5.85 -14.16 -6.16
N GLY A 203 5.40 -13.91 -7.39
CA GLY A 203 4.46 -14.75 -8.16
C GLY A 203 2.98 -14.41 -8.01
N GLY A 204 2.61 -13.59 -7.02
CA GLY A 204 1.28 -13.00 -6.86
C GLY A 204 0.15 -14.02 -6.89
N THR A 205 -0.91 -13.67 -7.62
CA THR A 205 -2.13 -14.47 -7.75
C THR A 205 -1.85 -15.87 -8.32
N THR A 206 -0.95 -16.02 -9.29
CA THR A 206 -0.63 -17.33 -9.89
C THR A 206 -0.02 -18.26 -8.84
N ARG A 207 0.99 -17.79 -8.10
CA ARG A 207 1.59 -18.60 -7.03
C ARG A 207 0.59 -18.94 -5.93
N ALA A 208 -0.31 -18.02 -5.60
CA ALA A 208 -1.38 -18.30 -4.65
C ALA A 208 -2.30 -19.43 -5.13
N ALA A 209 -2.70 -19.41 -6.41
CA ALA A 209 -3.51 -20.46 -7.02
C ALA A 209 -2.78 -21.82 -7.02
N ASP A 210 -1.51 -21.84 -7.44
CA ASP A 210 -0.70 -23.06 -7.48
C ASP A 210 -0.59 -23.72 -6.09
N LEU A 211 -0.39 -22.91 -5.03
CA LEU A 211 -0.32 -23.39 -3.66
C LEU A 211 -1.65 -23.95 -3.16
N ILE A 212 -2.78 -23.34 -3.56
CA ILE A 212 -4.12 -23.83 -3.23
C ILE A 212 -4.37 -25.17 -3.94
N ASP A 213 -4.05 -25.27 -5.22
CA ASP A 213 -4.23 -26.50 -6.00
C ASP A 213 -3.40 -27.65 -5.44
N ALA A 214 -2.14 -27.39 -5.08
CA ALA A 214 -1.27 -28.38 -4.40
C ALA A 214 -1.84 -28.84 -3.05
N ALA A 215 -2.40 -27.91 -2.26
CA ALA A 215 -3.02 -28.23 -0.98
C ALA A 215 -4.33 -29.02 -1.12
N LEU A 216 -5.08 -28.83 -2.20
CA LEU A 216 -6.29 -29.60 -2.48
C LEU A 216 -5.96 -31.02 -2.96
N ALA A 217 -4.97 -31.17 -3.83
CA ALA A 217 -4.52 -32.46 -4.35
C ALA A 217 -4.06 -33.42 -3.22
N THR A 218 -3.43 -32.88 -2.17
CA THR A 218 -2.94 -33.65 -1.01
C THR A 218 -4.04 -34.09 -0.03
N ARG A 219 -5.27 -33.57 -0.13
CA ARG A 219 -6.39 -33.95 0.76
C ARG A 219 -7.31 -35.03 0.18
N HIS A 220 -7.17 -35.33 -1.11
CA HIS A 220 -8.00 -36.30 -1.83
C HIS A 220 -7.26 -37.62 -2.18
N GLY A 221 -6.00 -37.77 -1.76
CA GLY A 221 -5.24 -39.03 -1.81
C GLY A 221 -5.06 -39.64 -0.43
#